data_AF-A0A7V5FRG2-F1
#
_entry.id   AF-A0A7V5FRG2-F1
#
_cell.length_a   1.000
_cell.length_b   1.000
_cell.length_c   1.000
_cell.angle_alpha   90.00
_cell.angle_beta   90.00
_cell.angle_gamma   90.00
#
_symmetry.space_group_name_H-M   'P 1'
#
loop_
_entity.id
_entity.type
_entity.pdbx_description
1 polymer ?
#
loop_
_entity_poly.entity_id
_entity_poly.type
_entity_poly.pdbx_seq_one_letter_code
_entity_poly.pdbx_strand_id
1 'polypeptide(L)'
;MLRKEKKEKNFRFSIDRGGTFTDVYAEVPGDPGFTVVKLLSEDPANYADAPREGIRRILAAHRIAEEDGLVDGSRIEWIRMGTTVATNALLERKGARTALVTTRGF
;
A
#
# COMPACT_ATOMS: atom_id res chain seq x y z
N MET A 1 7.99 -23.64 -32.77
CA MET A 1 7.82 -22.23 -32.38
C MET A 1 7.13 -22.22 -31.02
N LEU A 2 7.89 -22.11 -29.92
CA LEU A 2 7.32 -22.04 -28.58
C LEU A 2 6.62 -20.70 -28.44
N ARG A 3 5.27 -20.71 -28.40
CA ARG A 3 4.50 -19.57 -27.87
C ARG A 3 5.02 -19.38 -26.45
N LYS A 4 5.79 -18.32 -26.19
CA LYS A 4 5.97 -17.83 -24.82
C LYS A 4 4.57 -17.59 -24.29
N GLU A 5 4.15 -18.37 -23.31
CA GLU A 5 2.95 -18.06 -22.53
C GLU A 5 3.08 -16.60 -22.09
N LYS A 6 2.12 -15.79 -22.52
CA LYS A 6 2.06 -14.37 -22.17
C LYS A 6 1.75 -14.36 -20.69
N LYS A 7 2.78 -14.38 -19.84
CA LYS A 7 2.68 -14.34 -18.37
C LYS A 7 1.56 -13.36 -18.04
N GLU A 8 0.48 -13.85 -17.44
CA GLU A 8 -0.63 -12.97 -17.06
C GLU A 8 -0.02 -11.83 -16.27
N LYS A 9 -0.20 -10.61 -16.77
CA LYS A 9 0.28 -9.44 -16.04
C LYS A 9 -0.59 -9.40 -14.79
N ASN A 10 0.03 -9.35 -13.61
CA ASN A 10 -0.66 -9.17 -12.35
C ASN A 10 -0.56 -7.69 -11.95
N PHE A 11 -1.44 -7.25 -11.05
CA PHE A 11 -1.41 -5.87 -10.55
C PHE A 11 -0.12 -5.62 -9.78
N ARG A 12 0.39 -4.39 -9.90
CA ARG A 12 1.56 -3.94 -9.15
C ARG A 12 1.23 -2.64 -8.45
N PHE A 13 1.40 -2.60 -7.14
CA PHE A 13 1.02 -1.45 -6.32
C PHE A 13 2.22 -0.79 -5.66
N SER A 14 2.34 0.52 -5.79
CA SER A 14 3.24 1.34 -4.98
C SER A 14 2.40 2.26 -4.09
N ILE A 15 2.62 2.21 -2.78
CA ILE A 15 1.82 2.92 -1.78
C ILE A 15 2.73 3.81 -0.96
N ASP A 16 2.35 5.07 -0.78
CA ASP A 16 2.96 5.98 0.17
C ASP A 16 1.93 6.40 1.22
N ARG A 17 2.05 5.86 2.43
CA ARG A 17 1.22 6.24 3.57
C ARG A 17 1.87 7.40 4.33
N GLY A 18 1.36 8.61 4.06
CA GLY A 18 1.68 9.84 4.77
C GLY A 18 0.91 10.01 6.10
N GLY A 19 1.14 11.13 6.78
CA GLY A 19 0.39 11.48 7.99
C GLY A 19 -1.08 11.83 7.71
N THR A 20 -1.36 12.59 6.65
CA THR A 20 -2.72 13.02 6.30
C THR A 20 -3.35 12.18 5.20
N PHE A 21 -2.56 11.85 4.17
CA PHE A 21 -3.04 11.11 3.00
C PHE A 21 -2.20 9.88 2.72
N THR A 22 -2.85 8.87 2.15
CA THR A 22 -2.23 7.70 1.54
C THR A 22 -2.42 7.80 0.04
N ASP A 23 -1.32 7.75 -0.71
CA ASP A 23 -1.29 7.72 -2.16
C ASP A 23 -1.06 6.28 -2.63
N VAL A 24 -1.92 5.78 -3.52
CA VAL A 24 -1.84 4.42 -4.08
C VAL A 24 -1.70 4.53 -5.59
N TYR A 25 -0.56 4.10 -6.12
CA TYR A 25 -0.29 3.95 -7.53
C TYR A 25 -0.42 2.48 -7.92
N ALA A 26 -1.05 2.19 -9.07
CA ALA A 26 -1.19 0.85 -9.60
C ALA A 26 -0.86 0.78 -11.09
N GLU A 27 -0.07 -0.22 -11.48
CA GLU A 27 0.02 -0.69 -12.86
C GLU A 27 -1.02 -1.80 -13.05
N VAL A 28 -1.90 -1.60 -14.02
CA VAL A 28 -3.02 -2.50 -14.28
C VAL A 28 -2.66 -3.49 -15.39
N PRO A 29 -2.92 -4.79 -15.19
CA PRO A 29 -2.75 -5.80 -16.23
C PRO A 29 -3.42 -5.46 -17.55
N GLY A 30 -2.62 -5.43 -18.62
CA GLY A 30 -3.14 -5.24 -19.98
C GLY A 30 -3.45 -3.78 -20.35
N ASP A 31 -3.38 -2.86 -19.39
CA ASP A 31 -3.45 -1.42 -19.63
C ASP A 31 -2.02 -0.85 -19.80
N PRO A 32 -1.74 -0.04 -20.84
CA PRO A 32 -0.46 0.66 -20.97
C PRO A 32 -0.27 1.81 -19.94
N GLY A 33 -1.33 2.22 -19.24
CA GLY A 33 -1.32 3.33 -18.28
C GLY A 33 -1.16 2.91 -16.81
N PHE A 34 -1.57 3.81 -15.92
CA PHE A 34 -1.56 3.61 -14.48
C PHE A 34 -2.82 4.22 -13.83
N THR A 35 -3.15 3.76 -12.63
CA THR A 35 -4.23 4.30 -11.81
C THR A 35 -3.66 4.87 -10.52
N VAL A 36 -4.20 6.00 -10.07
CA VAL A 36 -3.86 6.59 -8.77
C VAL A 36 -5.14 6.82 -7.96
N VAL A 37 -5.09 6.48 -6.68
CA VAL A 37 -6.11 6.83 -5.70
C VAL A 37 -5.43 7.52 -4.52
N LYS A 38 -6.05 8.60 -4.02
CA LYS A 38 -5.64 9.31 -2.81
C LYS A 38 -6.73 9.20 -1.77
N LEU A 39 -6.37 8.77 -0.56
CA LEU A 39 -7.27 8.57 0.55
C LEU A 39 -6.76 9.32 1.78
N LEU A 40 -7.65 9.69 2.70
CA LEU A 40 -7.22 10.10 4.04
C LEU A 40 -6.51 8.90 4.70
N SER A 41 -5.35 9.13 5.31
CA SER A 41 -4.57 8.08 6.00
C SER A 41 -5.31 7.49 7.19
N GLU A 42 -6.22 8.26 7.78
CA GLU A 42 -7.12 7.85 8.86
C GLU A 42 -8.53 8.38 8.57
N ASP A 43 -9.47 7.48 8.34
CA ASP A 43 -10.90 7.76 8.18
C ASP A 43 -11.73 6.54 8.62
N PRO A 44 -11.74 6.25 9.94
CA PRO A 44 -12.32 5.02 10.48
C PRO A 44 -13.84 4.92 10.27
N ALA A 45 -14.52 6.01 9.92
CA ALA A 45 -15.94 6.01 9.59
C ALA A 45 -16.23 5.36 8.23
N ASN A 46 -15.25 5.36 7.32
CA ASN A 46 -15.42 4.89 5.94
C ASN A 46 -14.61 3.62 5.64
N TYR A 47 -13.43 3.44 6.25
CA TYR A 47 -12.58 2.27 6.04
C TYR A 47 -11.58 2.06 7.19
N ALA A 48 -11.18 0.81 7.42
CA ALA A 48 -10.27 0.46 8.50
C ALA A 48 -8.79 0.81 8.21
N ASP A 49 -8.38 0.73 6.94
CA ASP A 49 -6.98 0.95 6.51
C ASP A 49 -6.94 1.53 5.10
N ALA A 50 -6.30 2.70 4.94
CA ALA A 50 -6.25 3.42 3.68
C ALA A 50 -5.48 2.67 2.57
N PRO A 51 -4.29 2.07 2.82
CA PRO A 51 -3.61 1.22 1.84
C PRO A 51 -4.47 0.10 1.27
N ARG A 52 -5.10 -0.70 2.14
CA ARG A 52 -5.98 -1.80 1.75
C ARG A 52 -7.19 -1.28 0.97
N GLU A 53 -7.78 -0.19 1.43
CA GLU A 53 -8.92 0.44 0.76
C GLU A 53 -8.56 0.94 -0.65
N GLY A 54 -7.38 1.55 -0.82
CA GLY A 54 -6.93 2.01 -2.13
C GLY A 54 -6.73 0.86 -3.12
N ILE A 55 -6.13 -0.25 -2.68
CA ILE A 55 -6.05 -1.48 -3.49
C ILE A 55 -7.45 -1.98 -3.84
N ARG A 56 -8.36 -2.07 -2.87
CA ARG A 56 -9.74 -2.54 -3.09
C ARG A 56 -10.47 -1.68 -4.13
N ARG A 57 -10.42 -0.35 -4.03
CA ARG A 57 -11.07 0.57 -4.99
C ARG A 57 -10.56 0.37 -6.41
N ILE A 58 -9.26 0.19 -6.58
CA ILE A 58 -8.66 -0.06 -7.90
C ILE A 58 -9.12 -1.42 -8.45
N LEU A 59 -9.06 -2.49 -7.65
CA LEU A 59 -9.52 -3.81 -8.09
C LEU A 59 -11.03 -3.85 -8.40
N ALA A 60 -11.85 -3.15 -7.62
CA ALA A 60 -13.29 -3.02 -7.86
C ALA A 60 -13.57 -2.27 -9.17
N ALA A 61 -12.85 -1.18 -9.46
CA ALA A 61 -12.96 -0.46 -10.74
C ALA A 61 -12.64 -1.33 -11.96
N HIS A 62 -11.83 -2.38 -11.78
CA HIS A 62 -11.52 -3.37 -12.81
C HIS A 62 -12.37 -4.65 -12.72
N ARG A 63 -13.42 -4.69 -11.90
CA ARG A 63 -14.33 -5.83 -11.71
C ARG A 63 -13.63 -7.10 -11.23
N ILE A 64 -12.59 -6.92 -10.41
CA ILE A 64 -11.76 -8.01 -9.87
C ILE A 64 -12.02 -8.24 -8.37
N ALA A 65 -12.55 -7.24 -7.67
CA ALA A 65 -12.99 -7.36 -6.29
C ALA A 65 -14.45 -6.91 -6.17
N GLU A 66 -15.20 -7.56 -5.28
CA GLU A 66 -16.50 -7.09 -4.80
C GLU A 66 -16.33 -5.78 -4.00
N GLU A 67 -17.37 -4.95 -3.93
CA GLU A 67 -17.31 -3.63 -3.25
C GLU A 67 -16.97 -3.75 -1.76
N ASP A 68 -17.24 -4.87 -1.12
CA ASP A 68 -17.08 -5.13 0.32
C ASP A 68 -16.25 -6.40 0.60
N GLY A 69 -15.65 -7.00 -0.43
CA GLY A 69 -14.96 -8.28 -0.35
C GLY A 69 -13.48 -8.23 0.09
N LEU A 70 -12.96 -9.40 0.49
CA LEU A 70 -11.53 -9.61 0.65
C LEU A 70 -10.81 -9.43 -0.70
N VAL A 71 -9.68 -8.75 -0.69
CA VAL A 71 -8.82 -8.62 -1.87
C VAL A 71 -8.19 -9.98 -2.20
N ASP A 72 -8.50 -10.54 -3.37
CA ASP A 72 -7.83 -11.73 -3.89
C ASP A 72 -6.38 -11.40 -4.29
N GLY A 73 -5.44 -11.83 -3.45
CA GLY A 73 -4.01 -11.62 -3.65
C GLY A 73 -3.42 -12.39 -4.83
N SER A 74 -4.10 -13.40 -5.40
CA SER A 74 -3.59 -14.21 -6.51
C SER A 74 -3.29 -13.39 -7.77
N ARG A 75 -3.97 -12.23 -7.90
CA ARG A 75 -3.84 -11.30 -9.02
C ARG A 75 -2.85 -10.16 -8.76
N ILE A 76 -2.15 -10.17 -7.64
CA ILE A 76 -1.17 -9.14 -7.26
C ILE A 76 0.23 -9.72 -7.41
N GLU A 77 1.09 -9.07 -8.19
CA GLU A 77 2.49 -9.47 -8.36
C GLU A 77 3.33 -9.02 -7.17
N TRP A 78 3.14 -7.76 -6.77
CA TRP A 78 3.79 -7.19 -5.60
C TRP A 78 3.07 -5.93 -5.10
N ILE A 79 3.31 -5.63 -3.84
CA ILE A 79 2.96 -4.37 -3.18
C ILE A 79 4.26 -3.80 -2.60
N ARG A 80 4.60 -2.57 -2.98
CA ARG A 80 5.68 -1.79 -2.38
C ARG A 80 5.05 -0.71 -1.52
N MET A 81 5.36 -0.71 -0.24
CA MET A 81 4.80 0.25 0.71
C MET A 81 5.92 1.08 1.34
N GLY A 82 5.85 2.39 1.10
CA GLY A 82 6.53 3.41 1.86
C GLY A 82 5.58 4.03 2.89
N THR A 83 6.11 4.46 4.03
CA THR A 83 5.34 5.21 5.01
C THR A 83 6.22 6.20 5.75
N THR A 84 5.63 7.32 6.17
CA THR A 84 6.28 8.32 7.02
C THR A 84 6.00 8.12 8.51
N VAL A 85 5.23 7.09 8.91
CA VAL A 85 4.86 6.86 10.32
C VAL A 85 6.08 6.79 11.25
N ALA A 86 7.12 6.06 10.87
CA ALA A 86 8.34 5.93 11.67
C ALA A 86 9.09 7.27 11.81
N THR A 87 9.24 8.00 10.70
CA THR A 87 9.92 9.29 10.70
C THR A 87 9.13 10.33 11.50
N ASN A 88 7.80 10.36 11.38
CA ASN A 88 6.95 11.25 12.16
C ASN A 88 7.01 10.89 13.65
N ALA A 89 6.97 9.60 14.00
CA ALA A 89 7.13 9.17 15.39
C ALA A 89 8.48 9.61 15.98
N LEU A 90 9.56 9.57 15.18
CA LEU A 90 10.86 10.09 15.59
C LEU A 90 10.85 11.61 15.80
N LEU A 91 10.34 12.37 14.83
CA LEU A 91 10.29 13.84 14.88
C LEU A 91 9.39 14.36 16.00
N GLU A 92 8.26 13.69 16.25
CA GLU A 92 7.29 14.03 17.29
C GLU A 92 7.63 13.41 18.65
N ARG A 93 8.74 12.65 18.74
CA ARG A 93 9.17 11.92 19.95
C ARG A 93 8.10 10.97 20.51
N LYS A 94 7.28 10.39 19.64
CA LYS A 94 6.23 9.41 19.98
C LYS A 94 6.72 7.96 19.87
N GLY A 95 7.94 7.70 20.34
CA GLY A 95 8.52 6.37 20.40
C GLY A 95 8.19 5.61 21.69
N ALA A 96 8.54 4.32 21.74
CA ALA A 96 8.49 3.55 22.98
C ALA A 96 9.54 4.03 23.99
N ARG A 97 9.24 3.94 25.29
CA ARG A 97 10.23 4.20 26.36
C ARG A 97 11.38 3.20 26.22
N THR A 98 12.60 3.71 26.09
CA THR A 98 13.79 2.90 25.82
C THR A 98 14.93 3.32 26.75
N ALA A 99 15.75 2.36 27.19
CA ALA A 99 16.99 2.62 27.93
C ALA A 99 18.20 2.23 27.08
N LEU A 100 19.24 3.07 27.08
CA LEU A 100 20.53 2.75 26.49
C LEU A 100 21.49 2.32 27.60
N VAL A 101 21.95 1.07 27.55
CA VAL A 101 23.01 0.57 28.43
C VAL A 101 24.28 0.46 27.61
N THR A 102 25.35 1.12 28.07
CA THR A 102 26.65 1.11 27.41
C THR A 102 27.76 0.88 28.43
N THR A 103 28.93 0.45 27.95
CA THR A 103 30.13 0.28 28.77
C THR A 103 30.67 1.63 29.25
N ARG A 104 31.36 1.63 30.38
CA ARG A 104 32.02 2.82 30.93
C ARG A 104 33.00 3.39 29.89
N GLY A 105 32.81 4.65 29.50
CA GLY A 105 33.70 5.37 28.55
C GLY A 105 33.18 5.50 27.12
N PHE A 106 31.90 5.20 26.86
CA PHE A 106 31.19 5.47 25.61
C PHE A 106 30.29 6.70 25.72
#